data_AF-A0A817MNB7-F1
#
_entry.id   AF-A0A817MNB7-F1
#
_cell.length_a   1.000
_cell.length_b   1.000
_cell.length_c   1.000
_cell.angle_alpha   90.00
_cell.angle_beta   90.00
_cell.angle_gamma   90.00
#
_symmetry.space_group_name_H-M   'P 1'
#
loop_
_entity.id
_entity.type
_entity.pdbx_description
1 polymer ?
#
loop_
_entity_poly.entity_id
_entity_poly.type
_entity_poly.pdbx_seq_one_letter_code
_entity_poly.pdbx_strand_id
1 'polypeptide(L)' 'HDYTDGSSERTMFLARVLIGRTCIGNSSMKVPPEGFDTTTNGGHIFVIYHDAGAYGEYLITYR' A
#
# COMPACT_ATOMS: atom_id res chain seq x y z
N HIS A 1 17.87 -5.94 3.42
CA HIS A 1 17.21 -5.94 2.11
C HIS A 1 17.36 -4.52 1.57
N ASP A 2 18.44 -4.27 0.83
CA ASP A 2 18.64 -3.00 0.12
C ASP A 2 17.86 -3.08 -1.19
N TYR A 3 16.95 -2.14 -1.41
CA TYR A 3 16.16 -2.06 -2.64
C TYR A 3 16.78 -1.11 -3.68
N THR A 4 17.99 -0.61 -3.42
CA THR A 4 18.70 0.31 -4.31
C THR A 4 20.04 -0.30 -4.67
N ASP A 5 20.11 -0.91 -5.85
CA ASP A 5 21.32 -1.46 -6.44
C ASP A 5 22.26 -0.33 -6.90
N GLY A 6 22.86 0.42 -5.97
CA GLY A 6 23.92 1.42 -6.21
C GLY A 6 23.64 2.54 -7.24
N SER A 7 22.46 2.52 -7.85
CA SER A 7 22.02 3.32 -8.98
C SER A 7 21.26 4.52 -8.46
N SER A 8 21.47 5.70 -9.05
CA SER A 8 20.67 6.88 -8.75
C SER A 8 19.23 6.76 -9.25
N GLU A 9 18.92 5.71 -10.01
CA GLU A 9 17.57 5.47 -10.52
C GLU A 9 16.69 4.81 -9.45
N ARG A 10 15.54 5.45 -9.20
CA ARG A 10 14.50 5.00 -8.29
C ARG A 10 13.27 4.59 -9.09
N THR A 11 12.55 3.61 -8.58
CA THR A 11 11.31 3.12 -9.19
C THR A 11 10.14 3.24 -8.21
N MET A 12 8.96 3.52 -8.74
CA MET A 12 7.71 3.61 -7.97
C MET A 12 6.55 3.02 -8.78
N PHE A 13 5.71 2.20 -8.13
CA PHE A 13 4.43 1.81 -8.70
C PHE A 13 3.37 2.87 -8.41
N LEU A 14 2.64 3.27 -9.46
CA LEU A 14 1.33 3.90 -9.30
C LEU A 14 0.27 2.82 -9.48
N ALA A 15 -0.49 2.56 -8.42
CA ALA A 15 -1.45 1.46 -8.37
C ALA A 15 -2.87 1.96 -8.12
N ARG A 16 -3.85 1.28 -8.71
CA ARG A 16 -5.26 1.39 -8.33
C ARG A 16 -5.53 0.40 -7.22
N VAL A 17 -6.08 0.89 -6.10
CA VAL A 17 -6.26 0.12 -4.88
C VAL A 17 -7.71 0.15 -4.44
N LEU A 18 -8.26 -1.01 -4.06
CA LEU A 18 -9.62 -1.15 -3.55
C LEU A 18 -9.66 -0.77 -2.05
N ILE A 19 -9.84 0.52 -1.77
CA ILE A 19 -9.70 1.05 -0.39
C ILE A 19 -10.92 0.74 0.48
N GLY A 20 -12.12 0.76 -0.10
CA GLY A 20 -13.37 0.42 0.60
C GLY A 20 -13.60 1.24 1.86
N ARG A 21 -14.16 0.59 2.90
CA ARG A 21 -14.32 1.16 4.24
C ARG A 21 -13.01 1.05 5.00
N THR A 22 -12.61 2.14 5.63
CA THR A 22 -11.30 2.27 6.29
C THR A 22 -11.45 2.63 7.77
N CYS A 23 -10.58 2.08 8.63
CA CYS A 23 -10.43 2.49 10.03
C CYS A 23 -8.96 2.78 10.38
N ILE A 24 -8.69 3.31 11.58
CA ILE A 24 -7.31 3.51 12.05
C ILE A 24 -6.64 2.15 12.30
N GLY A 25 -5.44 1.97 11.74
CA GLY A 25 -4.65 0.76 11.91
C GLY A 25 -3.81 0.74 13.18
N ASN A 26 -3.33 -0.44 13.56
CA ASN A 26 -2.30 -0.61 14.59
C ASN A 26 -1.34 -1.75 14.21
N SER A 27 -0.20 -1.83 14.90
CA SER A 27 0.88 -2.77 14.57
C SER A 27 0.59 -4.25 14.87
N SER A 28 -0.44 -4.57 15.65
CA SER A 28 -0.82 -5.96 15.94
C SER A 28 -1.92 -6.51 15.03
N MET A 29 -2.53 -5.66 14.19
CA MET A 29 -3.57 -6.05 13.24
C MET A 29 -3.00 -6.89 12.09
N LYS A 30 -3.55 -8.10 11.93
CA LYS A 30 -3.26 -9.00 10.79
C LYS A 30 -4.31 -8.94 9.69
N VAL A 31 -5.51 -8.47 10.02
CA VAL A 31 -6.69 -8.30 9.16
C VAL A 31 -7.44 -7.06 9.66
N PRO A 32 -8.27 -6.40 8.84
CA PRO A 32 -9.06 -5.26 9.31
C PRO A 32 -10.16 -5.76 10.26
N PRO A 33 -10.68 -4.90 11.16
CA PRO A 33 -11.86 -5.20 11.95
C PRO A 33 -13.08 -5.49 11.07
N GLU A 34 -14.06 -6.20 11.63
CA GLU A 34 -15.28 -6.56 10.91
C GLU A 34 -16.01 -5.31 10.36
N GLY A 35 -16.42 -5.37 9.09
CA GLY A 35 -17.06 -4.26 8.40
C GLY A 35 -16.13 -3.21 7.79
N PHE A 36 -14.80 -3.40 7.90
CA PHE A 36 -13.78 -2.60 7.24
C PHE A 36 -12.96 -3.44 6.25
N ASP A 37 -12.47 -2.80 5.20
CA ASP A 37 -11.71 -3.42 4.12
C ASP A 37 -10.20 -3.09 4.25
N THR A 38 -9.87 -1.90 4.73
CA THR A 38 -8.49 -1.41 4.87
C THR A 38 -8.26 -0.68 6.19
N THR A 39 -6.99 -0.46 6.52
CA THR A 39 -6.61 0.44 7.62
C THR A 39 -5.79 1.62 7.13
N THR A 40 -5.83 2.73 7.86
CA THR A 40 -5.11 3.95 7.51
C THR A 40 -4.49 4.64 8.73
N ASN A 41 -3.56 5.57 8.48
CA ASN A 41 -2.99 6.48 9.48
C ASN A 41 -3.68 7.86 9.53
N GLY A 42 -4.85 8.01 8.91
CA GLY A 42 -5.56 9.28 8.77
C GLY A 42 -5.70 9.76 7.32
N GLY A 43 -5.61 8.86 6.35
CA GLY A 43 -5.89 9.13 4.93
C GLY A 43 -4.66 9.28 4.03
N HIS A 44 -3.44 9.09 4.56
CA HIS A 44 -2.20 9.23 3.78
C HIS A 44 -1.58 7.88 3.40
N ILE A 45 -1.60 6.93 4.32
CA ILE A 45 -1.10 5.57 4.14
C ILE A 45 -2.27 4.62 4.33
N PHE A 46 -2.40 3.65 3.43
CA PHE A 46 -3.41 2.61 3.49
C PHE A 46 -2.75 1.23 3.48
N VAL A 47 -3.28 0.31 4.27
CA VAL A 47 -2.83 -1.08 4.33
C VAL A 47 -3.96 -1.96 3.77
N ILE A 48 -3.62 -2.74 2.75
CA ILE A 48 -4.49 -3.78 2.19
C ILE A 48 -4.08 -5.15 2.77
N TYR A 49 -5.07 -6.03 2.93
CA TYR A 49 -4.88 -7.34 3.57
C TYR A 49 -5.09 -8.52 2.61
N HIS A 50 -5.55 -8.25 1.39
CA HIS A 50 -5.81 -9.23 0.35
C HIS A 50 -4.92 -8.95 -0.87
N ASP A 51 -4.36 -9.99 -1.46
CA ASP A 51 -3.42 -9.91 -2.60
C ASP A 51 -4.04 -9.24 -3.84
N ALA A 52 -5.29 -9.57 -4.14
CA ALA A 52 -6.06 -8.94 -5.22
C ALA A 52 -6.53 -7.49 -4.92
N GLY A 53 -6.12 -6.89 -3.80
CA GLY A 53 -6.53 -5.54 -3.39
C GLY A 53 -5.86 -4.39 -4.16
N ALA A 54 -4.79 -4.67 -4.91
CA ALA A 54 -4.06 -3.67 -5.69
C ALA A 54 -3.76 -4.15 -7.12
N TYR A 55 -3.90 -3.22 -8.06
CA TYR A 55 -3.50 -3.38 -9.45
C TYR A 55 -2.43 -2.35 -9.79
N GLY A 56 -1.20 -2.80 -10.05
CA GLY A 56 -0.10 -1.94 -10.47
C GLY A 56 -0.36 -1.41 -11.88
N GLU A 57 -0.74 -0.14 -11.99
CA GLU A 57 -1.17 0.46 -13.25
C GLU A 57 0.01 1.00 -14.06
N TYR A 58 1.00 1.58 -13.37
CA TYR A 58 2.22 2.10 -13.98
C TYR A 58 3.46 1.82 -13.13
N LEU A 59 4.60 1.64 -13.79
CA LEU A 59 5.93 1.67 -13.18
C LEU A 59 6.64 2.96 -13.63
N ILE A 60 6.98 3.81 -12.68
CA ILE A 60 7.62 5.10 -12.89
C ILE A 60 9.08 4.99 -12.49
N THR A 61 10.00 5.41 -13.36
CA THR A 61 11.44 5.48 -13.08
C THR A 61 11.89 6.94 -13.07
N TYR A 62 12.67 7.33 -12.06
CA TYR A 62 13.16 8.71 -11.89
C TYR A 62 14.54 8.74 -11.23
N ARG A 63 15.20 9.91 -11.25
CA ARG A 63 16.52 10.16 -10.67
C ARG A 63 16.44 11.24 -9.61
#